data_AF-A0A369XFE3-F1
#
_entry.id   AF-A0A369XFE3-F1
#
_cell.length_a   1.000
_cell.length_b   1.000
_cell.length_c   1.000
_cell.angle_alpha   90.00
_cell.angle_beta   90.00
_cell.angle_gamma   90.00
#
_symmetry.space_group_name_H-M   'P 1'
#
loop_
_entity.id
_entity.type
_entity.pdbx_description
1 polymer ?
#
loop_
_entity_poly.entity_id
_entity_poly.type
_entity_poly.pdbx_seq_one_letter_code
_entity_poly.pdbx_strand_id
1 'polypeptide(L)'
;LATGSPEEARRWFDKEFADLECEPSNPMGKVLIIDKILNVARYGGEQRFIDRKDWATRFSRYTALALGRDTVRIDVVAFNIGY
;
A
#
# COMPACT_ATOMS: atom_id res chain seq x y z
N LEU A 1 -1.67 -14.19 -12.04
CA LEU A 1 -0.51 -13.67 -11.27
C LEU A 1 -0.34 -12.21 -11.63
N ALA A 2 -0.25 -11.33 -10.63
CA ALA A 2 -0.06 -9.90 -10.88
C ALA A 2 1.25 -9.70 -11.68
N THR A 3 1.16 -9.02 -12.83
CA THR A 3 2.33 -8.70 -13.65
C THR A 3 3.15 -7.62 -12.95
N GLY A 4 4.40 -7.92 -12.61
CA GLY A 4 5.34 -7.00 -11.93
C GLY A 4 6.20 -7.70 -10.88
N SER A 5 7.35 -7.12 -10.53
CA SER A 5 8.25 -7.63 -9.50
C SER A 5 7.92 -7.06 -8.11
N PRO A 6 8.28 -7.75 -7.01
CA PRO A 6 8.17 -7.20 -5.66
C PRO A 6 8.95 -5.88 -5.47
N GLU A 7 10.03 -5.68 -6.25
CA GLU A 7 10.81 -4.44 -6.24
C GLU A 7 10.06 -3.28 -6.88
N GLU A 8 9.41 -3.50 -8.02
CA GLU A 8 8.53 -2.51 -8.65
C GLU A 8 7.37 -2.11 -7.73
N ALA A 9 6.77 -3.09 -7.04
CA ALA A 9 5.72 -2.83 -6.08
C ALA A 9 6.20 -1.93 -4.93
N ARG A 10 7.39 -2.22 -4.37
CA ARG A 10 8.00 -1.38 -3.32
C ARG A 10 8.24 0.05 -3.82
N ARG A 11 8.85 0.20 -5.00
CA ARG A 11 9.11 1.52 -5.61
C ARG A 11 7.84 2.32 -5.85
N TRP A 12 6.75 1.65 -6.24
CA TRP A 12 5.47 2.32 -6.39
C TRP A 12 4.92 2.80 -5.06
N PHE A 13 4.93 1.97 -4.01
CA PHE A 13 4.54 2.41 -2.67
C PHE A 13 5.42 3.54 -2.13
N ASP A 14 6.73 3.53 -2.42
CA ASP A 14 7.62 4.63 -2.09
C ASP A 14 7.19 5.94 -2.76
N LYS A 15 6.87 5.89 -4.05
CA LYS A 15 6.38 7.05 -4.80
C LYS A 15 5.04 7.56 -4.26
N GLU A 16 4.06 6.67 -4.07
CA GLU A 16 2.73 7.07 -3.58
C GLU A 16 2.80 7.61 -2.16
N PHE A 17 3.66 7.04 -1.31
CA PHE A 17 3.86 7.53 0.05
C PHE A 17 4.40 8.97 0.05
N ALA A 18 5.31 9.29 -0.87
CA ALA A 18 5.83 10.65 -1.05
C ALA A 18 4.80 11.60 -1.69
N ASP A 19 4.08 11.15 -2.73
CA ASP A 19 3.09 11.95 -3.47
C ASP A 19 1.88 12.33 -2.61
N LEU A 20 1.47 11.44 -1.71
CA LEU A 20 0.42 11.67 -0.73
C LEU A 20 0.90 12.41 0.53
N GLU A 21 2.19 12.77 0.59
CA GLU A 21 2.81 13.44 1.74
C GLU A 21 2.55 12.69 3.06
N CYS A 22 2.60 11.35 3.00
CA CYS A 22 2.34 10.50 4.16
C CYS A 22 3.36 10.74 5.27
N GLU A 23 2.88 10.74 6.52
CA GLU A 23 3.75 10.80 7.68
C GLU A 23 4.16 9.39 8.13
N PRO A 24 5.46 9.13 8.37
CA PRO A 24 5.90 7.82 8.84
C PRO A 24 5.38 7.57 10.25
N SER A 25 4.76 6.41 10.46
CA SER A 25 4.19 6.02 11.76
C SER A 25 5.25 5.86 12.86
N ASN A 26 6.52 5.69 12.50
CA ASN A 26 7.65 5.75 13.43
C ASN A 26 8.76 6.65 12.85
N PRO A 27 9.04 7.81 13.46
CA PRO A 27 9.99 8.79 12.91
C PRO A 27 11.46 8.34 13.03
N MET A 28 11.73 7.33 13.85
CA MET A 28 13.06 6.78 14.08
C MET A 28 13.18 5.41 13.39
N GLY A 29 13.83 5.38 12.23
CA GLY A 29 14.23 4.13 11.56
C GLY A 29 13.62 3.91 10.17
N LYS A 30 13.83 2.71 9.64
CA LYS A 30 13.36 2.31 8.30
C LYS A 30 11.86 2.02 8.34
N VAL A 31 11.08 2.78 7.57
CA VAL A 31 9.65 2.52 7.38
C VAL A 31 9.45 1.17 6.70
N LEU A 32 8.69 0.27 7.32
CA LEU A 32 8.41 -1.05 6.76
C LEU A 32 7.45 -0.92 5.57
N ILE A 33 7.49 -1.90 4.67
CA ILE A 33 6.56 -1.93 3.53
C ILE A 33 5.09 -1.99 3.99
N ILE A 34 4.82 -2.66 5.11
CA ILE A 34 3.48 -2.75 5.73
C ILE A 34 3.00 -1.36 6.16
N ASP A 35 3.84 -0.58 6.85
CA ASP A 35 3.50 0.80 7.24
C ASP A 35 3.22 1.68 6.01
N LYS A 36 4.01 1.52 4.94
CA LYS A 36 3.77 2.28 3.70
C LYS A 36 2.44 1.93 3.07
N ILE A 37 2.09 0.64 2.99
CA ILE A 37 0.81 0.19 2.45
C ILE A 37 -0.36 0.78 3.26
N LEU A 38 -0.28 0.72 4.59
CA LEU A 38 -1.33 1.24 5.48
C LEU A 38 -1.48 2.76 5.37
N ASN A 39 -0.38 3.51 5.34
CA ASN A 39 -0.42 4.96 5.17
C ASN A 39 -0.91 5.35 3.77
N VAL A 40 -0.44 4.71 2.70
CA VAL A 40 -0.96 4.99 1.35
C VAL A 40 -2.45 4.68 1.24
N ALA A 41 -2.94 3.61 1.89
CA ALA A 41 -4.38 3.32 1.96
C ALA A 41 -5.15 4.41 2.71
N ARG A 42 -4.63 4.85 3.86
CA ARG A 42 -5.24 5.87 4.71
C ARG A 42 -5.31 7.24 4.02
N TYR A 43 -4.18 7.71 3.49
CA TYR A 43 -4.05 9.04 2.87
C TYR A 43 -4.62 9.05 1.45
N GLY A 44 -4.59 7.92 0.73
CA GLY A 44 -5.24 7.78 -0.57
C GLY A 44 -6.76 7.94 -0.51
N GLY A 45 -7.36 7.70 0.66
CA GLY A 45 -8.78 7.93 0.93
C GLY A 45 -9.70 6.88 0.32
N GLU A 46 -10.84 6.66 0.98
CA GLU A 46 -11.81 5.62 0.61
C GLU A 46 -12.34 5.76 -0.82
N GLN A 47 -12.54 7.01 -1.28
CA GLN A 47 -13.11 7.28 -2.61
C GLN A 47 -12.29 6.67 -3.75
N ARG A 48 -10.94 6.66 -3.66
CA ARG A 48 -10.10 6.06 -4.70
C ARG A 48 -10.33 4.54 -4.81
N PHE A 49 -10.67 3.89 -3.71
CA PHE A 49 -11.03 2.46 -3.69
C PHE A 49 -12.45 2.22 -4.19
N ILE A 50 -13.41 3.07 -3.83
CA ILE A 50 -14.80 3.00 -4.30
C ILE A 50 -14.87 3.18 -5.83
N ASP A 51 -14.09 4.11 -6.37
CA ASP A 51 -14.02 4.40 -7.80
C ASP A 51 -13.50 3.21 -8.63
N ARG A 52 -12.78 2.26 -8.00
CA ARG A 52 -12.19 1.06 -8.63
C ARG A 52 -11.42 1.33 -9.93
N LYS A 53 -10.79 2.52 -10.03
CA LYS A 53 -10.00 2.92 -11.20
C LYS A 53 -8.60 2.25 -11.19
N ASP A 54 -7.77 2.63 -12.14
CA ASP A 54 -6.39 2.13 -12.30
C ASP A 54 -5.59 2.18 -10.99
N TRP A 55 -5.73 3.27 -10.21
CA TRP A 55 -5.05 3.41 -8.93
C TRP A 55 -5.39 2.29 -7.93
N ALA A 56 -6.67 1.98 -7.72
CA ALA A 56 -7.09 0.93 -6.78
C ALA A 56 -6.69 -0.47 -7.26
N THR A 57 -6.75 -0.70 -8.58
CA THR A 57 -6.28 -1.94 -9.19
C THR A 57 -4.78 -2.12 -9.03
N ARG A 58 -4.01 -1.05 -9.20
CA ARG A 58 -2.56 -1.06 -9.01
C ARG A 58 -2.20 -1.25 -7.54
N PHE A 59 -2.87 -0.53 -6.64
CA PHE A 59 -2.70 -0.65 -5.20
C PHE A 59 -2.85 -2.11 -4.76
N SER A 60 -3.99 -2.74 -5.06
CA SER A 60 -4.27 -4.13 -4.65
C SER A 60 -3.27 -5.13 -5.22
N ARG A 61 -2.93 -5.03 -6.52
CA ARG A 61 -1.93 -5.91 -7.16
C ARG A 61 -0.55 -5.76 -6.53
N TYR A 62 -0.12 -4.53 -6.31
CA TYR A 62 1.21 -4.26 -5.76
C TYR A 62 1.28 -4.60 -4.27
N THR A 63 0.19 -4.48 -3.51
CA THR A 63 0.15 -5.01 -2.13
C THR A 63 0.41 -6.51 -2.13
N ALA A 64 -0.31 -7.27 -2.96
CA ALA A 64 -0.14 -8.72 -3.08
C ALA A 64 1.30 -9.11 -3.46
N LEU A 65 1.88 -8.42 -4.46
CA LEU A 65 3.27 -8.64 -4.89
C LEU A 65 4.30 -8.28 -3.82
N ALA A 66 4.14 -7.13 -3.15
CA ALA A 66 5.09 -6.65 -2.14
C ALA A 66 5.14 -7.56 -0.92
N LEU A 67 4.00 -8.17 -0.56
CA LEU A 67 3.86 -9.07 0.59
C LEU A 67 4.07 -10.54 0.22
N GLY A 68 4.06 -10.90 -1.07
CA GLY A 68 4.17 -12.29 -1.53
C GLY A 68 2.98 -13.13 -1.06
N ARG A 69 1.77 -12.57 -1.19
CA ARG A 69 0.52 -13.16 -0.70
C ARG A 69 -0.56 -13.04 -1.77
N ASP A 70 -1.34 -14.10 -1.95
CA ASP A 70 -2.40 -14.15 -2.97
C ASP A 70 -3.63 -13.35 -2.52
N THR A 71 -3.90 -13.30 -1.22
CA THR A 71 -4.97 -12.53 -0.60
C THR A 71 -4.43 -11.78 0.61
N VAL A 72 -4.91 -10.55 0.80
CA VAL A 72 -4.53 -9.65 1.89
C VAL A 72 -5.78 -8.93 2.36
N ARG A 73 -5.91 -8.71 3.67
CA ARG A 73 -6.92 -7.84 4.27
C ARG A 73 -6.24 -6.63 4.87
N ILE A 74 -6.60 -5.44 4.42
CA ILE A 74 -6.03 -4.18 4.91
C ILE A 74 -7.10 -3.50 5.75
N ASP A 75 -6.87 -3.41 7.04
CA ASP A 75 -7.73 -2.68 7.97
C ASP A 75 -7.10 -1.32 8.26
N VAL A 76 -7.61 -0.29 7.60
CA VAL A 76 -7.06 1.08 7.68
C VAL A 76 -7.35 1.70 9.05
N VAL A 77 -8.50 1.40 9.64
CA VAL A 77 -8.94 1.98 10.92
C VAL A 77 -8.16 1.35 12.07
N ALA A 78 -8.02 0.02 12.07
CA ALA A 78 -7.22 -0.70 13.04
C ALA A 78 -5.70 -0.62 12.76
N PHE A 79 -5.31 -0.03 11.63
CA PHE A 79 -3.94 0.09 11.15
C PHE A 79 -3.21 -1.26 11.14
N ASN A 80 -3.82 -2.26 10.49
CA ASN A 80 -3.34 -3.64 10.51
C ASN A 80 -3.50 -4.34 9.14
N ILE A 81 -2.64 -5.30 8.83
CA ILE A 81 -2.75 -6.18 7.65
C ILE A 81 -2.89 -7.64 8.10
N GLY A 82 -3.95 -8.30 7.64
CA GLY A 82 -4.16 -9.74 7.75
C GLY A 82 -3.93 -10.47 6.42
N TYR A 83 -3.77 -11.79 6.49
CA TYR A 83 -3.53 -12.69 5.35
C TYR A 83 -4.46 -13.89 5.41
#